data_AF-A0A8S3CMP0-F1
#
_entry.id   AF-A0A8S3CMP0-F1
#
_cell.length_a   1.000
_cell.length_b   1.000
_cell.length_c   1.000
_cell.angle_alpha   90.00
_cell.angle_beta   90.00
_cell.angle_gamma   90.00
#
_symmetry.space_group_name_H-M   'P 1'
#
loop_
_entity.id
_entity.type
_entity.pdbx_description
1 polymer ?
#
loop_
_entity_poly.entity_id
_entity_poly.type
_entity_poly.pdbx_seq_one_letter_code
_entity_poly.pdbx_strand_id
1 'polypeptide(L)'
;DDKDDDLSINVVEPDENEWKKFIDEMKYARALEYVLQNAPVRAKDPEKKKKAAQMALSTMMKIKTSEIPQAVNSIPVALRDTLMKYIYKGFENPKDYSSSALLTWHEKVLAITGLGSIMAWFQRAITLSPKKRGFHIVTNEILQQIPEINQIEIGLMNVFIQHTSASLSINENAAPDVRVDMETIFNKLVPEDNSYEHLDEGKDDMPAHAKCSLLGASLNIPISSGRLALGTWQGIYLCEHRNRARHRNIVVTINGQPKK
;
A
#
# COMPACT_ATOMS: atom_id res chain seq x y z
N ASP A 1 -0.37 -37.76 -13.52
CA ASP A 1 -1.64 -37.22 -14.04
C ASP A 1 -2.04 -35.96 -13.30
N ASP A 2 -1.21 -34.91 -13.44
CA ASP A 2 -1.63 -33.56 -13.11
C ASP A 2 -2.16 -32.96 -14.40
N LYS A 3 -3.49 -32.95 -14.52
CA LYS A 3 -4.15 -32.13 -15.51
C LYS A 3 -3.92 -30.69 -15.07
N ASP A 4 -3.07 -29.99 -15.81
CA ASP A 4 -3.10 -28.54 -15.90
C ASP A 4 -4.55 -28.15 -16.24
N ASP A 5 -5.33 -27.81 -15.22
CA ASP A 5 -6.56 -27.07 -15.38
C ASP A 5 -6.16 -25.71 -15.94
N ASP A 6 -6.23 -25.63 -17.27
CA ASP A 6 -6.30 -24.45 -18.09
C ASP A 6 -7.47 -23.60 -17.58
N LEU A 7 -7.23 -22.89 -16.48
CA LEU A 7 -7.92 -21.67 -16.11
C LEU A 7 -7.61 -20.66 -17.21
N SER A 8 -8.30 -20.81 -18.33
CA SER A 8 -8.62 -19.75 -19.27
C SER A 8 -9.36 -18.67 -18.50
N ILE A 9 -8.61 -17.91 -17.70
CA ILE A 9 -9.05 -16.68 -17.07
C ILE A 9 -9.53 -15.83 -18.23
N ASN A 10 -10.84 -15.68 -18.37
CA ASN A 10 -11.50 -14.87 -19.39
C ASN A 10 -10.63 -13.66 -19.69
N VAL A 11 -10.00 -13.66 -20.87
CA VAL A 11 -9.12 -12.56 -21.29
C VAL A 11 -10.06 -11.44 -21.68
N VAL A 12 -10.45 -10.66 -20.67
CA VAL A 12 -11.39 -9.55 -20.83
C VAL A 12 -10.74 -8.52 -21.74
N GLU A 13 -11.23 -8.44 -22.96
CA GLU A 13 -10.87 -7.47 -24.00
C GLU A 13 -12.18 -6.83 -24.49
N PRO A 14 -12.26 -5.51 -24.62
CA PRO A 14 -13.48 -4.89 -25.10
C PRO A 14 -13.72 -5.28 -26.56
N ASP A 15 -14.87 -5.89 -26.84
CA ASP A 15 -15.28 -6.18 -28.22
C ASP A 15 -15.45 -4.87 -29.01
N GLU A 16 -14.79 -4.79 -30.16
CA GLU A 16 -14.75 -3.58 -30.98
C GLU A 16 -16.09 -3.29 -31.66
N ASN A 17 -16.87 -4.31 -32.01
CA ASN A 17 -18.18 -4.14 -32.65
C ASN A 17 -19.20 -3.61 -31.65
N GLU A 18 -19.20 -4.16 -30.43
CA GLU A 18 -20.07 -3.68 -29.36
C GLU A 18 -19.73 -2.24 -28.95
N TRP A 19 -18.43 -1.92 -28.87
CA TRP A 19 -17.99 -0.54 -28.65
C TRP A 19 -18.42 0.39 -29.79
N LYS A 20 -18.22 0.00 -31.07
CA LYS A 20 -18.65 0.79 -32.24
C LYS A 20 -20.15 1.07 -32.21
N LYS A 21 -20.97 0.09 -31.83
CA LYS A 21 -22.41 0.29 -31.68
C LYS A 21 -22.75 1.43 -30.72
N PHE A 22 -22.08 1.53 -29.57
CA PHE A 22 -22.28 2.67 -28.66
C PHE A 22 -21.78 4.00 -29.25
N ILE A 23 -20.68 3.98 -30.01
CA ILE A 23 -20.15 5.18 -30.68
C ILE A 23 -21.12 5.69 -31.75
N ASP A 24 -21.68 4.79 -32.56
CA ASP A 24 -22.62 5.12 -33.65
C ASP A 24 -23.95 5.64 -33.09
N GLU A 25 -24.40 5.11 -31.96
CA GLU A 25 -25.56 5.61 -31.22
C GLU A 25 -25.27 6.91 -30.42
N MET A 26 -24.06 7.47 -30.53
CA MET A 26 -23.59 8.65 -29.78
C MET A 26 -23.65 8.49 -28.24
N LYS A 27 -23.63 7.25 -27.73
CA LYS A 27 -23.67 6.91 -26.31
C LYS A 27 -22.26 6.87 -25.70
N TYR A 28 -21.52 7.97 -25.80
CA TYR A 28 -20.09 8.01 -25.47
C TYR A 28 -19.77 7.67 -24.00
N ALA A 29 -20.59 8.11 -23.03
CA ALA A 29 -20.37 7.77 -21.63
C ALA A 29 -20.48 6.24 -21.39
N ARG A 30 -21.46 5.60 -22.02
CA ARG A 30 -21.67 4.15 -21.95
C ARG A 30 -20.59 3.37 -22.69
N ALA A 31 -20.14 3.88 -23.85
CA ALA A 31 -19.01 3.34 -24.57
C ALA A 31 -17.73 3.35 -23.72
N LEU A 32 -17.48 4.46 -23.01
CA LEU A 32 -16.33 4.60 -22.13
C LEU A 32 -16.42 3.62 -20.95
N GLU A 33 -17.57 3.57 -20.27
CA GLU A 33 -17.81 2.62 -19.19
C GLU A 33 -17.59 1.17 -19.64
N TYR A 34 -18.13 0.78 -20.80
CA TYR A 34 -17.95 -0.55 -21.37
C TYR A 34 -16.48 -0.91 -21.59
N VAL A 35 -15.69 0.00 -22.16
CA VAL A 35 -14.25 -0.22 -22.37
C VAL A 35 -13.51 -0.36 -21.04
N LEU A 36 -13.86 0.45 -20.03
CA LEU A 36 -13.24 0.39 -18.70
C LEU A 36 -13.58 -0.91 -17.97
N GLN A 37 -14.82 -1.38 -18.04
CA GLN A 37 -15.26 -2.67 -17.47
C GLN A 37 -14.50 -3.84 -18.09
N ASN A 38 -14.22 -3.74 -19.39
CA ASN A 38 -13.58 -4.81 -20.15
C ASN A 38 -12.07 -4.60 -20.37
N ALA A 39 -11.43 -3.71 -19.59
CA ALA A 39 -10.04 -3.38 -19.77
C ALA A 39 -9.10 -4.59 -19.49
N PRO A 40 -8.18 -4.94 -20.41
CA PRO A 40 -7.25 -6.07 -20.26
C PRO A 40 -6.08 -5.74 -19.31
N VAL A 41 -6.38 -5.28 -18.07
CA VAL A 41 -5.39 -4.81 -17.10
C VAL A 41 -4.33 -5.87 -16.78
N ARG A 42 -4.74 -7.15 -16.75
CA ARG A 42 -3.89 -8.31 -16.43
C ARG A 42 -3.35 -9.06 -17.66
N ALA A 43 -3.71 -8.65 -18.88
CA ALA A 43 -3.24 -9.34 -20.08
C ALA A 43 -1.71 -9.22 -20.21
N LYS A 44 -1.04 -10.29 -20.67
CA LYS A 44 0.39 -10.23 -21.02
C LYS A 44 0.62 -9.57 -22.37
N ASP A 45 -0.38 -9.63 -23.26
CA ASP A 45 -0.33 -9.10 -24.62
C ASP A 45 -0.36 -7.55 -24.64
N PRO A 46 0.72 -6.89 -25.10
CA PRO A 46 0.80 -5.44 -25.21
C PRO A 46 -0.18 -4.84 -26.23
N GLU A 47 -0.49 -5.54 -27.32
CA GLU A 47 -1.35 -5.01 -28.38
C GLU A 47 -2.81 -4.92 -27.91
N LYS A 48 -3.28 -5.90 -27.14
CA LYS A 48 -4.61 -5.84 -26.50
C LYS A 48 -4.76 -4.64 -25.57
N LYS A 49 -3.73 -4.37 -24.76
CA LYS A 49 -3.71 -3.19 -23.88
C LYS A 49 -3.73 -1.89 -24.66
N LYS A 50 -2.97 -1.83 -25.77
CA LYS A 50 -2.92 -0.67 -26.66
C LYS A 50 -4.26 -0.41 -27.33
N LYS A 51 -4.92 -1.45 -27.86
CA LYS A 51 -6.24 -1.34 -28.49
C LYS A 51 -7.30 -0.84 -27.52
N ALA A 52 -7.39 -1.42 -26.33
CA ALA A 52 -8.33 -0.97 -25.30
C ALA A 52 -8.07 0.49 -24.88
N ALA A 53 -6.79 0.88 -24.73
CA ALA A 53 -6.43 2.26 -24.44
C ALA A 53 -6.86 3.22 -25.56
N GLN A 54 -6.63 2.86 -26.83
CA GLN A 54 -7.07 3.66 -27.98
C GLN A 54 -8.60 3.82 -28.05
N MET A 55 -9.36 2.76 -27.76
CA MET A 55 -10.83 2.82 -27.68
C MET A 55 -11.28 3.77 -26.57
N ALA A 56 -10.69 3.68 -25.38
CA ALA A 56 -11.01 4.58 -24.26
C ALA A 56 -10.65 6.04 -24.59
N LEU A 57 -9.42 6.29 -25.08
CA LEU A 57 -8.91 7.62 -25.40
C LEU A 57 -9.73 8.30 -26.51
N SER A 58 -10.00 7.58 -27.61
CA SER A 58 -10.83 8.09 -28.70
C SER A 58 -12.27 8.38 -28.25
N THR A 59 -12.82 7.57 -27.35
CA THR A 59 -14.15 7.82 -26.75
C THR A 59 -14.13 9.08 -25.87
N MET A 60 -13.10 9.25 -25.04
CA MET A 60 -12.93 10.43 -24.19
C MET A 60 -12.86 11.73 -25.00
N MET A 61 -12.21 11.69 -26.17
CA MET A 61 -12.12 12.88 -27.05
C MET A 61 -13.44 13.24 -27.74
N LYS A 62 -14.42 12.33 -27.80
CA LYS A 62 -15.76 12.60 -28.35
C LYS A 62 -16.71 13.24 -27.35
N ILE A 63 -16.43 13.15 -26.05
CA ILE A 63 -17.24 13.75 -24.98
C ILE A 63 -16.86 15.23 -24.86
N LYS A 64 -17.87 16.12 -24.84
CA LYS A 64 -17.62 17.55 -24.71
C LYS A 64 -17.06 17.87 -23.33
N THR A 65 -16.19 18.87 -23.25
CA THR A 65 -15.58 19.34 -21.99
C THR A 65 -16.63 19.61 -20.88
N SER A 66 -17.80 20.14 -21.25
CA SER A 66 -18.91 20.41 -20.33
C SER A 66 -19.59 19.15 -19.77
N GLU A 67 -19.47 18.01 -20.46
CA GLU A 67 -20.11 16.73 -20.12
C GLU A 67 -19.18 15.81 -19.31
N ILE A 68 -17.87 16.10 -19.29
CA ILE A 68 -16.86 15.32 -18.55
C ILE A 68 -17.26 15.08 -17.09
N PRO A 69 -17.70 16.09 -16.29
CA PRO A 69 -18.07 15.85 -14.90
C PRO A 69 -19.20 14.83 -14.74
N GLN A 70 -20.21 14.88 -15.59
CA GLN A 70 -21.32 13.92 -15.56
C GLN A 70 -20.84 12.52 -15.97
N ALA A 71 -20.00 12.42 -17.01
CA ALA A 71 -19.43 11.16 -17.45
C ALA A 71 -18.59 10.50 -16.35
N VAL A 72 -17.71 11.24 -15.68
CA VAL A 72 -16.88 10.70 -14.57
C VAL A 72 -17.75 10.23 -13.41
N ASN A 73 -18.80 10.98 -13.06
CA ASN A 73 -19.71 10.59 -11.99
C ASN A 73 -20.51 9.31 -12.31
N SER A 74 -20.84 9.08 -13.58
CA SER A 74 -21.51 7.85 -14.02
C SER A 74 -20.62 6.61 -13.98
N ILE A 75 -19.30 6.78 -14.02
CA ILE A 75 -18.35 5.66 -13.99
C ILE A 75 -18.25 5.11 -12.55
N PRO A 76 -18.43 3.77 -12.36
CA PRO A 76 -18.25 3.10 -11.08
C PRO A 76 -16.89 3.40 -10.44
N VAL A 77 -16.84 3.55 -9.11
CA VAL A 77 -15.62 3.89 -8.35
C VAL A 77 -14.45 2.96 -8.71
N ALA A 78 -14.70 1.65 -8.79
CA ALA A 78 -13.69 0.63 -9.11
C ALA A 78 -13.04 0.80 -10.50
N LEU A 79 -13.65 1.56 -11.41
CA LEU A 79 -13.16 1.79 -12.78
C LEU A 79 -12.43 3.12 -12.95
N ARG A 80 -12.55 4.05 -12.00
CA ARG A 80 -11.97 5.41 -12.09
C ARG A 80 -10.44 5.38 -12.10
N ASP A 81 -9.82 4.43 -11.42
CA ASP A 81 -8.37 4.20 -11.49
C ASP A 81 -7.94 3.75 -12.89
N THR A 82 -8.74 2.91 -13.54
CA THR A 82 -8.47 2.46 -14.92
C THR A 82 -8.63 3.61 -15.89
N LEU A 83 -9.63 4.48 -15.68
CA LEU A 83 -9.77 5.73 -16.42
C LEU A 83 -8.53 6.63 -16.25
N MET A 84 -8.06 6.83 -15.01
CA MET A 84 -6.86 7.63 -14.74
C MET A 84 -5.61 7.05 -15.42
N LYS A 85 -5.46 5.71 -15.43
CA LYS A 85 -4.37 5.04 -16.17
C LYS A 85 -4.44 5.30 -17.66
N TYR A 86 -5.62 5.28 -18.27
CA TYR A 86 -5.77 5.59 -19.69
C TYR A 86 -5.54 7.07 -19.99
N ILE A 87 -5.92 7.99 -19.10
CA ILE A 87 -5.57 9.41 -19.22
C ILE A 87 -4.04 9.58 -19.26
N TYR A 88 -3.31 8.94 -18.34
CA TYR A 88 -1.85 8.96 -18.37
C TYR A 88 -1.25 8.29 -19.61
N LYS A 89 -1.85 7.20 -20.10
CA LYS A 89 -1.45 6.57 -21.36
C LYS A 89 -1.61 7.52 -22.55
N GLY A 90 -2.62 8.39 -22.54
CA GLY A 90 -2.83 9.41 -23.56
C GLY A 90 -1.70 10.43 -23.63
N PHE A 91 -1.14 10.82 -22.48
CA PHE A 91 -0.01 11.76 -22.42
C PHE A 91 1.29 11.19 -22.99
N GLU A 92 1.42 9.87 -23.13
CA GLU A 92 2.59 9.27 -23.80
C GLU A 92 2.66 9.63 -25.30
N ASN A 93 1.51 9.90 -25.93
CA ASN A 93 1.43 10.20 -27.37
C ASN A 93 0.65 11.51 -27.60
N PRO A 94 1.26 12.68 -27.31
CA PRO A 94 0.57 13.99 -27.35
C PRO A 94 0.14 14.44 -28.76
N LYS A 95 0.58 13.74 -29.81
CA LYS A 95 0.15 13.99 -31.20
C LYS A 95 -1.22 13.42 -31.51
N ASP A 96 -1.63 12.36 -30.80
CA ASP A 96 -2.83 11.58 -31.12
C ASP A 96 -4.07 12.08 -30.35
N TYR A 97 -3.86 12.77 -29.22
CA TYR A 97 -4.92 13.22 -28.34
C TYR A 97 -4.63 14.63 -27.81
N SER A 98 -5.69 15.41 -27.61
CA SER A 98 -5.56 16.77 -27.08
C SER A 98 -5.10 16.74 -25.62
N SER A 99 -3.88 17.22 -25.36
CA SER A 99 -3.34 17.34 -24.00
C SER A 99 -4.22 18.21 -23.09
N SER A 100 -4.86 19.25 -23.61
CA SER A 100 -5.77 20.09 -22.83
C SER A 100 -7.05 19.35 -22.43
N ALA A 101 -7.58 18.51 -23.33
CA ALA A 101 -8.72 17.65 -23.01
C ALA A 101 -8.34 16.60 -21.97
N LEU A 102 -7.18 15.96 -22.11
CA LEU A 102 -6.67 14.99 -21.14
C LEU A 102 -6.42 15.62 -19.76
N LEU A 103 -5.89 16.85 -19.70
CA LEU A 103 -5.75 17.59 -18.44
C LEU A 103 -7.10 17.90 -17.79
N THR A 104 -8.13 18.21 -18.60
CA THR A 104 -9.47 18.41 -18.07
C THR A 104 -10.05 17.10 -17.50
N TRP A 105 -9.90 16.00 -18.23
CA TRP A 105 -10.28 14.67 -17.73
C TRP A 105 -9.55 14.33 -16.43
N HIS A 106 -8.24 14.54 -16.38
CA HIS A 106 -7.41 14.34 -15.19
C HIS A 106 -7.95 15.14 -13.99
N GLU A 107 -8.16 16.44 -14.17
CA GLU A 107 -8.68 17.33 -13.13
C GLU A 107 -10.01 16.83 -12.57
N LYS A 108 -10.96 16.44 -13.44
CA LYS A 108 -12.29 16.00 -12.99
C LYS A 108 -12.28 14.61 -12.35
N VAL A 109 -11.44 13.69 -12.82
CA VAL A 109 -11.27 12.39 -12.16
C VAL A 109 -10.61 12.60 -10.80
N LEU A 110 -9.51 13.37 -10.74
CA LEU A 110 -8.79 13.66 -9.50
C LEU A 110 -9.66 14.35 -8.45
N ALA A 111 -10.54 15.28 -8.87
CA ALA A 111 -11.47 15.95 -7.96
C ALA A 111 -12.42 14.97 -7.24
N ILE A 112 -12.69 13.81 -7.83
CA ILE A 112 -13.59 12.79 -7.30
C ILE A 112 -12.83 11.67 -6.58
N THR A 113 -11.69 11.24 -7.14
CA THR A 113 -10.90 10.12 -6.60
C THR A 113 -9.85 10.54 -5.56
N GLY A 114 -9.53 11.82 -5.51
CA GLY A 114 -8.49 12.38 -4.65
C GLY A 114 -7.07 11.95 -5.05
N LEU A 115 -6.10 12.41 -4.26
CA LEU A 115 -4.69 12.00 -4.35
C LEU A 115 -4.57 10.53 -3.90
N GLY A 116 -5.00 9.59 -4.75
CA GLY A 116 -5.14 8.18 -4.38
C GLY A 116 -5.47 7.20 -5.51
N SER A 117 -5.96 7.69 -6.65
CA SER A 117 -6.50 6.91 -7.79
C SER A 117 -5.54 5.94 -8.52
N ILE A 118 -4.32 5.76 -8.01
CA ILE A 118 -3.36 4.75 -8.48
C ILE A 118 -2.57 4.18 -7.28
N MET A 119 -2.37 4.99 -6.24
CA MET A 119 -1.61 4.66 -5.05
C MET A 119 -2.28 5.28 -3.82
N ALA A 120 -2.76 4.45 -2.91
CA ALA A 120 -3.33 4.88 -1.65
C ALA A 120 -2.21 5.14 -0.63
N TRP A 121 -2.38 6.18 0.18
CA TRP A 121 -1.50 6.53 1.28
C TRP A 121 -2.32 6.66 2.57
N PHE A 122 -1.90 5.97 3.62
CA PHE A 122 -2.46 6.10 4.96
C PHE A 122 -1.32 6.34 5.95
N GLN A 123 -1.53 7.25 6.91
CA GLN A 123 -0.60 7.43 8.01
C GLN A 123 -1.38 7.58 9.31
N ARG A 124 -0.94 6.86 10.35
CA ARG A 124 -1.56 6.91 11.66
C ARG A 124 -0.49 6.90 12.75
N ALA A 125 -0.68 7.76 13.75
CA ALA A 125 0.02 7.65 15.03
C ALA A 125 -0.77 6.68 15.92
N ILE A 126 -0.11 5.64 16.41
CA ILE A 126 -0.66 4.63 17.30
C ILE A 126 0.16 4.52 18.59
N THR A 127 -0.43 3.92 19.60
CA THR A 127 0.22 3.75 20.91
C THR A 127 0.24 2.28 21.27
N LEU A 128 1.42 1.78 21.65
CA LEU A 128 1.59 0.47 22.26
C LEU A 128 1.54 0.61 23.79
N SER A 129 0.84 -0.33 24.42
CA SER A 129 0.76 -0.48 25.87
C SER A 129 2.16 -0.63 26.49
N PRO A 130 2.38 -0.08 27.70
CA PRO A 130 3.65 -0.21 28.40
C PRO A 130 4.03 -1.69 28.56
N LYS A 131 5.29 -2.00 28.23
CA LYS A 131 5.87 -3.33 28.47
C LYS A 131 7.01 -3.22 29.47
N LYS A 132 7.26 -4.30 30.21
CA LYS A 132 8.52 -4.46 30.95
C LYS A 132 9.68 -4.63 29.98
N ARG A 133 10.91 -4.48 30.45
CA ARG A 133 12.11 -4.81 29.68
C ARG A 133 12.00 -6.19 29.02
N GLY A 134 12.42 -6.28 27.75
CA GLY A 134 12.48 -7.51 26.98
C GLY A 134 11.90 -7.37 25.57
N PHE A 135 11.77 -8.52 24.92
CA PHE A 135 11.25 -8.65 23.56
C PHE A 135 9.78 -9.08 23.60
N HIS A 136 8.90 -8.33 22.90
CA HIS A 136 7.45 -8.51 22.95
C HIS A 136 6.85 -8.56 21.54
N ILE A 137 6.07 -9.59 21.23
CA ILE A 137 5.32 -9.67 19.97
C ILE A 137 4.15 -8.69 20.04
N VAL A 138 4.11 -7.74 19.10
CA VAL A 138 3.12 -6.64 19.05
C VAL A 138 2.37 -6.57 17.72
N THR A 139 2.53 -7.57 16.84
CA THR A 139 1.87 -7.62 15.52
C THR A 139 0.38 -7.33 15.60
N ASN A 140 -0.36 -8.03 16.48
CA ASN A 140 -1.80 -7.89 16.59
C ASN A 140 -2.20 -6.54 17.20
N GLU A 141 -1.44 -6.03 18.17
CA GLU A 141 -1.67 -4.73 18.81
C GLU A 141 -1.52 -3.56 17.81
N ILE A 142 -0.59 -3.69 16.86
CA ILE A 142 -0.43 -2.76 15.74
C ILE A 142 -1.60 -2.90 14.75
N LEU A 143 -1.89 -4.12 14.28
CA LEU A 143 -2.91 -4.34 13.25
C LEU A 143 -4.32 -3.94 13.68
N GLN A 144 -4.66 -4.10 14.96
CA GLN A 144 -5.94 -3.64 15.52
C GLN A 144 -6.15 -2.13 15.39
N GLN A 145 -5.05 -1.35 15.35
CA GLN A 145 -5.10 0.10 15.26
C GLN A 145 -4.99 0.61 13.81
N ILE A 146 -4.77 -0.28 12.83
CA ILE A 146 -4.53 0.04 11.41
C ILE A 146 -5.50 -0.76 10.51
N PRO A 147 -6.82 -0.51 10.58
CA PRO A 147 -7.78 -1.20 9.72
C PRO A 147 -7.54 -0.93 8.22
N GLU A 148 -6.94 0.20 7.85
CA GLU A 148 -6.72 0.64 6.47
C GLU A 148 -5.83 -0.32 5.66
N ILE A 149 -5.03 -1.17 6.33
CA ILE A 149 -4.27 -2.23 5.64
C ILE A 149 -5.17 -3.11 4.78
N ASN A 150 -6.43 -3.34 5.19
CA ASN A 150 -7.36 -4.19 4.46
C ASN A 150 -7.75 -3.62 3.09
N GLN A 151 -7.49 -2.33 2.84
CA GLN A 151 -7.80 -1.60 1.61
C GLN A 151 -6.65 -1.67 0.59
N ILE A 152 -5.50 -2.28 0.94
CA ILE A 152 -4.32 -2.36 0.06
C ILE A 152 -4.21 -3.76 -0.53
N GLU A 153 -4.07 -3.86 -1.85
CA GLU A 153 -3.85 -5.14 -2.54
C GLU A 153 -2.35 -5.49 -2.56
N ILE A 154 -1.49 -4.54 -2.94
CA ILE A 154 -0.04 -4.70 -2.96
C ILE A 154 0.57 -3.39 -2.45
N GLY A 155 1.44 -3.46 -1.45
CA GLY A 155 2.02 -2.24 -0.88
C GLY A 155 3.14 -2.47 0.12
N LEU A 156 3.49 -1.42 0.83
CA LEU A 156 4.48 -1.39 1.91
C LEU A 156 3.86 -0.72 3.14
N MET A 157 4.15 -1.29 4.30
CA MET A 157 3.90 -0.71 5.62
C MET A 157 5.23 -0.37 6.27
N ASN A 158 5.46 0.92 6.48
CA ASN A 158 6.51 1.40 7.38
C ASN A 158 5.95 1.48 8.81
N VAL A 159 6.71 0.97 9.77
CA VAL A 159 6.41 1.07 11.21
C VAL A 159 7.60 1.76 11.86
N PHE A 160 7.42 2.97 12.36
CA PHE A 160 8.47 3.78 12.95
C PHE A 160 8.18 4.07 14.42
N ILE A 161 9.07 3.70 15.33
CA ILE A 161 8.94 4.04 16.75
C ILE A 161 9.56 5.41 17.01
N GLN A 162 8.81 6.32 17.65
CA GLN A 162 9.27 7.67 18.00
C GLN A 162 9.99 7.70 19.35
N HIS A 163 10.92 6.76 19.57
CA HIS A 163 11.63 6.56 20.82
C HIS A 163 13.07 6.16 20.54
N THR A 164 13.99 6.56 21.42
CA THR A 164 15.43 6.27 21.31
C THR A 164 15.90 5.19 22.28
N SER A 165 15.04 4.77 23.20
CA SER A 165 15.30 3.75 24.23
C SER A 165 14.50 2.45 24.04
N ALA A 166 13.84 2.30 22.89
CA ALA A 166 13.14 1.08 22.48
C ALA A 166 13.23 0.95 20.95
N SER A 167 13.28 -0.27 20.45
CA SER A 167 13.44 -0.57 19.03
C SER A 167 12.39 -1.53 18.49
N LEU A 168 12.40 -1.70 17.17
CA LEU A 168 11.55 -2.65 16.47
C LEU A 168 12.39 -3.74 15.82
N SER A 169 11.83 -4.95 15.73
CA SER A 169 12.47 -6.08 15.03
C SER A 169 11.42 -7.00 14.41
N ILE A 170 11.85 -7.90 13.51
CA ILE A 170 11.04 -9.01 13.00
C ILE A 170 11.77 -10.30 13.33
N ASN A 171 11.13 -11.18 14.10
CA ASN A 171 11.71 -12.45 14.50
C ASN A 171 10.60 -13.50 14.73
N GLU A 172 10.98 -14.68 15.20
CA GLU A 172 10.12 -15.84 15.42
C GLU A 172 8.90 -15.52 16.30
N ASN A 173 7.68 -15.86 15.91
CA ASN A 173 6.45 -15.55 16.65
C ASN A 173 5.88 -16.75 17.44
N ALA A 174 6.54 -17.90 17.40
CA ALA A 174 6.03 -19.17 17.93
C ALA A 174 6.64 -19.52 19.30
N ALA A 175 7.97 -19.60 19.38
CA ALA A 175 8.64 -20.07 20.58
C ALA A 175 8.93 -18.91 21.58
N PRO A 176 8.48 -19.00 22.84
CA PRO A 176 8.64 -17.92 23.83
C PRO A 176 10.07 -17.77 24.36
N ASP A 177 10.87 -18.83 24.31
CA ASP A 177 12.29 -18.89 24.67
C ASP A 177 13.15 -17.97 23.79
N VAL A 178 12.84 -17.83 22.49
CA VAL A 178 13.50 -16.86 21.59
C VAL A 178 13.51 -15.45 22.19
N ARG A 179 12.43 -15.03 22.87
CA ARG A 179 12.35 -13.69 23.49
C ARG A 179 13.27 -13.56 24.70
N VAL A 180 13.45 -14.65 25.46
CA VAL A 180 14.33 -14.69 26.63
C VAL A 180 15.80 -14.71 26.19
N ASP A 181 16.12 -15.50 25.16
CA ASP A 181 17.46 -15.60 24.63
C ASP A 181 17.88 -14.30 23.95
N MET A 182 17.00 -13.66 23.19
CA MET A 182 17.26 -12.34 22.62
C MET A 182 17.57 -11.30 23.70
N GLU A 183 16.82 -11.27 24.79
CA GLU A 183 17.11 -10.37 25.92
C GLU A 183 18.47 -10.70 26.56
N THR A 184 18.77 -11.98 26.73
CA THR A 184 20.05 -12.45 27.28
C THR A 184 21.23 -12.05 26.38
N ILE A 185 21.09 -12.21 25.06
CA ILE A 185 22.10 -11.84 24.07
C ILE A 185 22.34 -10.33 24.12
N PHE A 186 21.29 -9.52 24.08
CA PHE A 186 21.43 -8.07 24.07
C PHE A 186 21.99 -7.52 25.39
N ASN A 187 21.67 -8.14 26.54
CA ASN A 187 22.30 -7.79 27.82
C ASN A 187 23.78 -8.15 27.89
N LYS A 188 24.24 -9.18 27.17
CA LYS A 188 25.66 -9.49 27.05
C LYS A 188 26.39 -8.56 26.09
N LEU A 189 25.75 -8.18 24.98
CA LEU A 189 26.32 -7.28 23.98
C LEU A 189 26.45 -5.84 24.48
N VAL A 190 25.46 -5.38 25.25
CA VAL A 190 25.40 -4.02 25.80
C VAL A 190 24.99 -4.11 27.28
N PRO A 191 25.95 -4.40 28.18
CA PRO A 191 25.67 -4.61 29.60
C PRO A 191 25.50 -3.28 30.34
N GLU A 192 24.71 -3.27 31.42
CA GLU A 192 24.40 -2.05 32.19
C GLU A 192 25.52 -1.59 33.14
N ASP A 193 26.44 -2.48 33.49
CA ASP A 193 27.50 -2.27 34.48
C ASP A 193 28.81 -1.74 33.86
N ASN A 194 28.74 -1.22 32.64
CA ASN A 194 29.83 -0.50 32.00
C ASN A 194 29.90 0.97 32.48
N SER A 195 31.10 1.56 32.37
CA SER A 195 31.35 2.97 32.69
C SER A 195 30.81 3.91 31.59
N TYR A 196 29.49 3.93 31.38
CA TYR A 196 28.83 4.87 30.47
C TYR A 196 28.70 6.26 31.11
N GLU A 197 28.87 7.29 30.30
CA GLU A 197 28.76 8.68 30.76
C GLU A 197 27.29 9.15 30.89
N HIS A 198 26.40 8.64 30.04
CA HIS A 198 24.98 9.02 30.02
C HIS A 198 24.14 8.12 30.94
N LEU A 199 23.78 8.63 32.12
CA LEU A 199 23.07 7.89 33.17
C LEU A 199 21.89 8.69 33.74
N ASP A 200 21.41 9.70 33.02
CA ASP A 200 20.44 10.69 33.51
C ASP A 200 19.13 10.02 33.97
N GLU A 201 18.72 8.95 33.29
CA GLU A 201 17.51 8.20 33.63
C GLU A 201 17.79 6.86 34.33
N GLY A 202 19.03 6.60 34.76
CA GLY A 202 19.45 5.39 35.48
C GLY A 202 20.40 4.47 34.70
N LYS A 203 20.73 3.31 35.29
CA LYS A 203 21.74 2.38 34.75
C LYS A 203 21.38 1.76 33.40
N ASP A 204 20.09 1.67 33.08
CA ASP A 204 19.57 1.10 31.84
C ASP A 204 19.44 2.14 30.71
N ASP A 205 19.84 3.39 30.95
CA ASP A 205 19.67 4.51 30.03
C ASP A 205 20.55 4.41 28.77
N MET A 206 21.86 4.64 28.90
CA MET A 206 22.77 4.49 27.76
C MET A 206 22.71 3.11 27.08
N PRO A 207 22.61 1.98 27.82
CA PRO A 207 22.41 0.68 27.20
C PRO A 207 21.17 0.64 26.29
N ALA A 208 20.06 1.26 26.69
CA ALA A 208 18.85 1.29 25.87
C ALA A 208 19.05 2.05 24.57
N HIS A 209 19.76 3.18 24.59
CA HIS A 209 20.12 3.95 23.39
C HIS A 209 21.00 3.15 22.42
N ALA A 210 22.01 2.47 22.96
CA ALA A 210 22.91 1.63 22.17
C ALA A 210 22.17 0.43 21.55
N LYS A 211 21.36 -0.29 22.33
CA LYS A 211 20.54 -1.41 21.82
C LYS A 211 19.51 -0.94 20.79
N CYS A 212 18.93 0.24 20.98
CA CYS A 212 18.03 0.86 20.00
C CYS A 212 18.75 1.13 18.68
N SER A 213 19.96 1.68 18.73
CA SER A 213 20.77 1.96 17.53
C SER A 213 21.19 0.69 16.79
N LEU A 214 21.43 -0.42 17.50
CA LEU A 214 21.81 -1.71 16.91
C LEU A 214 20.64 -2.40 16.18
N LEU A 215 19.43 -2.33 16.73
CA LEU A 215 18.23 -2.96 16.13
C LEU A 215 17.53 -2.07 15.11
N GLY A 216 17.48 -0.77 15.38
CA GLY A 216 16.82 0.23 14.55
C GLY A 216 15.42 0.62 15.05
N ALA A 217 15.00 1.82 14.64
CA ALA A 217 13.72 2.41 15.01
C ALA A 217 12.59 2.14 13.98
N SER A 218 12.87 1.44 12.89
CA SER A 218 11.93 1.33 11.77
C SER A 218 11.91 -0.04 11.12
N LEU A 219 10.73 -0.49 10.72
CA LEU A 219 10.53 -1.67 9.87
C LEU A 219 9.83 -1.26 8.58
N ASN A 220 10.20 -1.91 7.46
CA ASN A 220 9.48 -1.84 6.19
C ASN A 220 8.97 -3.24 5.84
N ILE A 221 7.65 -3.41 5.79
CA ILE A 221 6.99 -4.72 5.72
C ILE A 221 6.09 -4.75 4.48
N PRO A 222 6.23 -5.72 3.57
CA PRO A 222 5.35 -5.82 2.41
C PRO A 222 3.91 -6.16 2.80
N ILE A 223 2.95 -5.63 2.05
CA ILE A 223 1.52 -5.93 2.15
C ILE A 223 1.10 -6.72 0.91
N SER A 224 0.34 -7.80 1.12
CA SER A 224 -0.31 -8.58 0.05
C SER A 224 -1.75 -8.93 0.44
N SER A 225 -2.69 -8.61 -0.45
CA SER A 225 -4.13 -8.83 -0.30
C SER A 225 -4.67 -8.36 1.07
N GLY A 226 -4.20 -7.20 1.52
CA GLY A 226 -4.59 -6.52 2.75
C GLY A 226 -4.07 -7.15 4.03
N ARG A 227 -3.00 -7.95 3.95
CA ARG A 227 -2.30 -8.57 5.08
C ARG A 227 -0.82 -8.30 4.98
N LEU A 228 -0.12 -8.34 6.11
CA LEU A 228 1.34 -8.33 6.10
C LEU A 228 1.85 -9.62 5.46
N ALA A 229 2.72 -9.48 4.46
CA ALA A 229 3.38 -10.60 3.79
C ALA A 229 4.60 -11.06 4.61
N LEU A 230 4.36 -11.39 5.88
CA LEU A 230 5.34 -12.01 6.77
C LEU A 230 5.43 -13.52 6.48
N GLY A 231 6.61 -14.10 6.68
CA GLY A 231 6.75 -15.55 6.72
C GLY A 231 5.98 -16.17 7.90
N THR A 232 5.70 -17.47 7.84
CA THR A 232 4.90 -18.20 8.85
C THR A 232 5.33 -17.91 10.28
N TRP A 233 6.65 -17.87 10.49
CA TRP A 233 7.24 -17.69 11.80
C TRP A 233 7.52 -16.22 12.13
N GLN A 234 7.30 -15.27 11.23
CA GLN A 234 7.68 -13.89 11.49
C GLN A 234 6.59 -13.13 12.26
N GLY A 235 7.00 -12.34 13.25
CA GLY A 235 6.17 -11.39 13.96
C GLY A 235 6.91 -10.07 14.18
N ILE A 236 6.15 -8.98 14.38
CA ILE A 236 6.69 -7.67 14.72
C ILE A 236 6.92 -7.62 16.22
N TYR A 237 8.12 -7.19 16.59
CA TYR A 237 8.58 -7.09 17.96
C TYR A 237 8.71 -5.64 18.39
N LEU A 238 8.24 -5.34 19.60
CA LEU A 238 8.72 -4.22 20.41
C LEU A 238 9.84 -4.74 21.30
N CYS A 239 11.03 -4.17 21.14
CA CYS A 239 12.19 -4.46 21.98
C CYS A 239 12.30 -3.34 23.00
N GLU A 240 11.81 -3.59 24.21
CA GLU A 240 11.80 -2.63 25.30
C GLU A 240 13.08 -2.77 26.12
N HIS A 241 13.94 -1.75 26.10
CA HIS A 241 15.25 -1.82 26.75
C HIS A 241 15.26 -1.21 28.15
N ARG A 242 14.19 -0.50 28.54
CA ARG A 242 14.05 0.14 29.86
C ARG A 242 13.28 -0.77 30.83
N ASN A 243 13.71 -0.77 32.10
CA ASN A 243 13.07 -1.52 33.17
C ASN A 243 11.69 -0.95 33.54
N ARG A 244 11.50 0.37 33.42
CA ARG A 244 10.27 1.09 33.77
C ARG A 244 9.78 1.96 32.61
N ALA A 245 9.41 1.32 31.52
CA ALA A 245 8.91 2.02 30.35
C ALA A 245 7.44 2.47 30.49
N ARG A 246 7.12 3.59 29.85
CA ARG A 246 5.74 4.03 29.60
C ARG A 246 5.25 3.45 28.27
N HIS A 247 4.12 3.96 27.78
CA HIS A 247 3.62 3.62 26.46
C HIS A 247 4.64 4.03 25.37
N ARG A 248 4.62 3.35 24.23
CA ARG A 248 5.46 3.68 23.07
C ARG A 248 4.60 4.21 21.95
N ASN A 249 5.07 5.28 21.31
CA ASN A 249 4.39 5.94 20.20
C ASN A 249 5.01 5.44 18.90
N ILE A 250 4.15 5.04 17.97
CA ILE A 250 4.54 4.53 16.67
C ILE A 250 3.81 5.31 15.59
N VAL A 251 4.53 5.69 14.54
CA VAL A 251 3.94 6.17 13.29
C VAL A 251 3.93 5.00 12.31
N VAL A 252 2.75 4.62 11.86
CA VAL A 252 2.57 3.64 10.79
C VAL A 252 2.22 4.39 9.52
N THR A 253 2.98 4.15 8.45
CA THR A 253 2.69 4.68 7.12
C THR A 253 2.50 3.53 6.15
N ILE A 254 1.35 3.49 5.48
CA ILE A 254 1.02 2.51 4.45
C ILE A 254 0.96 3.21 3.10
N ASN A 255 1.60 2.62 2.10
CA ASN A 255 1.43 3.04 0.71
C ASN A 255 1.31 1.82 -0.21
N GLY A 256 0.49 1.92 -1.25
CA GLY A 256 0.37 0.85 -2.21
C GLY A 256 -0.81 0.96 -3.14
N GLN A 257 -0.98 -0.05 -3.97
CA GLN A 257 -2.15 -0.19 -4.83
C GLN A 257 -3.38 -0.53 -3.97
N PRO A 258 -4.48 0.24 -4.08
CA PRO A 258 -5.72 -0.10 -3.38
C PRO A 258 -6.35 -1.41 -3.92
N LYS A 259 -7.15 -2.06 -3.08
CA LYS A 259 -8.04 -3.14 -3.48
C LYS A 259 -9.14 -2.59 -4.38
N LYS A 260 -9.48 -3.37 -5.40
CA LYS A 260 -10.57 -3.07 -6.34
C LYS A 260 -11.89 -3.64 -5.83
#